data_AF-A0A3F3HA12-F1
#
_entry.id   AF-A0A3F3HA12-F1
#
_cell.length_a   1.000
_cell.length_b   1.000
_cell.length_c   1.000
_cell.angle_alpha   90.00
_cell.angle_beta   90.00
_cell.angle_gamma   90.00
#
_symmetry.space_group_name_H-M   'P 1'
#
loop_
_entity.id
_entity.type
_entity.pdbx_description
1 polymer ?
#
loop_
_entity_poly.entity_id
_entity_poly.type
_entity_poly.pdbx_seq_one_letter_code
_entity_poly.pdbx_strand_id
1 'polypeptide(L)'
;MSEEKYPAGEFLSALFLYAHDFNYNHLVFEANRFKVSVNLVRRSNTYGNAELFYASADPKSFAPVMSAINQAIEIAELEGDRQAKVMTPDLERGEQIFQFKLREFGHGRYQLDLSI
;
A
#
# COMPACT_ATOMS: atom_id res chain seq x y z
N MET A 1 -20.14 12.14 12.88
CA MET A 1 -19.56 10.84 13.29
C MET A 1 -18.11 10.89 12.86
N SER A 2 -17.15 10.71 13.76
CA SER A 2 -15.75 10.59 13.34
C SER A 2 -15.64 9.37 12.44
N GLU A 3 -15.29 9.55 11.17
CA GLU A 3 -14.97 8.44 10.29
C GLU A 3 -13.88 7.61 10.98
N GLU A 4 -14.17 6.33 11.17
CA GLU A 4 -13.30 5.40 11.86
C GLU A 4 -12.02 5.26 11.04
N LYS A 5 -10.88 5.65 11.63
CA LYS A 5 -9.60 5.59 10.92
C LYS A 5 -9.20 4.15 10.73
N TYR A 6 -8.57 3.83 9.61
CA TYR A 6 -8.03 2.49 9.39
C TYR A 6 -6.83 2.25 10.31
N PRO A 7 -6.88 1.25 11.21
CA PRO A 7 -5.70 0.82 11.94
C PRO A 7 -4.66 0.29 10.95
N ALA A 8 -3.48 0.94 10.92
CA ALA A 8 -2.49 0.71 9.87
C ALA A 8 -2.01 -0.75 9.83
N GLY A 9 -1.68 -1.31 10.99
CA GLY A 9 -1.20 -2.69 11.10
C GLY A 9 -2.23 -3.71 10.61
N GLU A 10 -3.48 -3.60 11.07
CA GLU A 10 -4.56 -4.53 10.69
C GLU A 10 -4.90 -4.41 9.20
N PHE A 11 -5.05 -3.17 8.70
CA PHE A 11 -5.36 -2.94 7.29
C PHE A 11 -4.27 -3.48 6.37
N LEU A 12 -3.00 -3.20 6.69
CA LEU A 12 -1.87 -3.69 5.91
C LEU A 12 -1.76 -5.21 6.01
N SER A 13 -1.93 -5.80 7.20
CA SER A 13 -1.91 -7.27 7.35
C SER A 13 -2.96 -7.93 6.46
N ALA A 14 -4.21 -7.44 6.48
CA ALA A 14 -5.27 -7.93 5.61
C ALA A 14 -4.96 -7.73 4.12
N LEU A 15 -4.43 -6.56 3.74
CA LEU A 15 -4.09 -6.25 2.35
C LEU A 15 -2.98 -7.15 1.81
N PHE A 16 -1.90 -7.35 2.57
CA PHE A 16 -0.78 -8.22 2.19
C PHE A 16 -1.20 -9.69 2.14
N LEU A 17 -2.01 -10.16 3.10
CA LEU A 17 -2.56 -11.51 3.08
C LEU A 17 -3.41 -11.75 1.84
N TYR A 18 -4.32 -10.83 1.53
CA TYR A 18 -5.19 -10.94 0.36
C TYR A 18 -4.36 -10.93 -0.93
N ALA A 19 -3.38 -10.03 -1.03
CA ALA A 19 -2.53 -9.98 -2.21
C ALA A 19 -1.75 -11.28 -2.41
N HIS A 20 -1.22 -11.87 -1.34
CA HIS A 20 -0.57 -13.18 -1.36
C HIS A 20 -1.51 -14.30 -1.81
N ASP A 21 -2.67 -14.45 -1.15
CA ASP A 21 -3.60 -15.56 -1.41
C ASP A 21 -4.16 -15.55 -2.84
N PHE A 22 -4.32 -14.37 -3.43
CA PHE A 22 -4.84 -14.20 -4.79
C PHE A 22 -3.75 -13.91 -5.84
N ASN A 23 -2.46 -14.01 -5.48
CA ASN A 23 -1.31 -13.82 -6.36
C ASN A 23 -1.24 -12.43 -7.03
N TYR A 24 -1.58 -11.38 -6.31
CA TYR A 24 -1.29 -10.00 -6.69
C TYR A 24 0.13 -9.62 -6.23
N ASN A 25 0.90 -8.95 -7.08
CA ASN A 25 2.30 -8.59 -6.81
C ASN A 25 2.54 -7.07 -6.77
N HIS A 26 1.47 -6.29 -6.87
CA HIS A 26 1.51 -4.84 -6.73
C HIS A 26 0.31 -4.35 -5.90
N LEU A 27 0.59 -3.50 -4.91
CA LEU A 27 -0.39 -2.75 -4.14
C LEU A 27 -0.30 -1.29 -4.58
N VAL A 28 -1.33 -0.79 -5.27
CA VAL A 28 -1.34 0.55 -5.85
C VAL A 28 -2.26 1.46 -5.05
N PHE A 29 -1.66 2.40 -4.33
CA PHE A 29 -2.36 3.46 -3.61
C PHE A 29 -2.46 4.69 -4.51
N GLU A 30 -3.67 5.02 -4.93
CA GLU A 30 -3.96 6.28 -5.61
C GLU A 30 -4.61 7.24 -4.64
N ALA A 31 -3.97 8.38 -4.42
CA ALA A 31 -4.46 9.39 -3.51
C ALA A 31 -4.68 10.71 -4.23
N ASN A 32 -5.77 11.37 -3.86
CA ASN A 32 -6.05 12.75 -4.24
C ASN A 32 -6.66 13.50 -3.04
N ARG A 33 -7.01 14.77 -3.23
CA ARG A 33 -7.60 15.61 -2.17
C ARG A 33 -8.87 15.04 -1.53
N PHE A 34 -9.60 14.19 -2.24
CA PHE A 34 -10.94 13.73 -1.85
C PHE A 34 -10.97 12.28 -1.37
N LYS A 35 -10.07 11.43 -1.87
CA LYS A 35 -10.04 10.00 -1.53
C LYS A 35 -8.67 9.38 -1.72
N VAL A 36 -8.47 8.28 -1.00
CA VAL A 36 -7.42 7.29 -1.24
C VAL A 36 -8.09 6.02 -1.70
N SER A 37 -7.61 5.45 -2.80
CA SER A 37 -8.05 4.16 -3.35
C SER A 37 -6.88 3.19 -3.41
N VAL A 38 -7.15 1.94 -3.08
CA VAL A 38 -6.19 0.85 -3.08
C VAL A 38 -6.62 -0.16 -4.14
N ASN A 39 -5.73 -0.43 -5.09
CA ASN A 39 -5.91 -1.44 -6.12
C ASN A 39 -4.84 -2.52 -5.99
N LEU A 40 -5.24 -3.77 -6.15
CA LEU A 40 -4.34 -4.92 -6.24
C LEU A 40 -4.10 -5.23 -7.70
N VAL A 41 -2.84 -5.28 -8.11
CA VAL A 41 -2.47 -5.51 -9.51
C VAL A 41 -1.56 -6.73 -9.59
N ARG A 42 -1.90 -7.64 -10.49
CA ARG A 42 -1.04 -8.75 -10.89
C ARG A 42 -0.42 -8.38 -12.21
N ARG A 43 0.90 -8.27 -12.25
CA ARG A 43 1.69 -8.08 -13.47
C ARG A 43 2.45 -9.37 -13.74
N SER A 44 2.05 -10.10 -14.78
CA SER A 44 2.66 -11.39 -15.14
C SER A 44 2.75 -11.55 -16.65
N ASN A 45 3.93 -11.94 -17.13
CA ASN A 45 4.13 -12.31 -18.53
C ASN A 45 3.50 -13.66 -18.90
N THR A 46 3.18 -14.49 -17.90
CA THR A 46 2.70 -15.87 -18.09
C THR A 46 1.20 -16.00 -17.90
N TYR A 47 0.66 -15.39 -16.83
CA TYR A 47 -0.76 -15.56 -16.42
C TYR A 47 -1.64 -14.36 -16.78
N GLY A 48 -1.09 -13.40 -17.52
CA GLY A 48 -1.76 -12.15 -17.86
C GLY A 48 -1.84 -11.16 -16.69
N ASN A 49 -2.13 -9.91 -17.04
CA ASN A 49 -2.32 -8.85 -16.07
C ASN A 49 -3.74 -8.89 -15.51
N ALA A 50 -3.87 -8.66 -14.21
CA ALA A 50 -5.18 -8.52 -13.54
C ALA A 50 -5.15 -7.29 -12.62
N GLU A 51 -6.30 -6.65 -12.44
CA GLU A 51 -6.47 -5.52 -11.54
C GLU A 51 -7.76 -5.71 -10.76
N LEU A 52 -7.70 -5.48 -9.45
CA LEU A 52 -8.82 -5.55 -8.54
C LEU A 52 -8.86 -4.30 -7.67
N PHE A 53 -10.00 -3.63 -7.66
CA PHE A 53 -10.27 -2.58 -6.69
C PHE A 53 -10.49 -3.22 -5.31
N TYR A 54 -9.70 -2.82 -4.32
CA TYR A 54 -9.76 -3.37 -2.97
C TYR A 54 -10.59 -2.49 -2.03
N ALA A 55 -10.22 -1.22 -1.92
CA ALA A 55 -10.88 -0.28 -1.01
C ALA A 55 -10.74 1.16 -1.47
N SER A 56 -11.66 2.01 -1.04
CA SER A 56 -11.46 3.47 -1.07
C SER A 56 -12.08 4.13 0.13
N ALA A 57 -11.42 5.14 0.67
CA ALA A 57 -12.01 5.99 1.70
C ALA A 57 -11.44 7.41 1.63
N ASP A 58 -11.91 8.27 2.50
CA ASP A 58 -11.39 9.63 2.62
C ASP A 58 -9.91 9.62 3.09
N PRO A 59 -9.12 10.64 2.74
CA PRO A 59 -7.72 10.69 3.10
C PRO A 59 -7.45 10.78 4.60
N LYS A 60 -8.41 11.24 5.42
CA LYS A 60 -8.22 11.34 6.88
C LYS A 60 -8.32 9.97 7.53
N SER A 61 -9.22 9.12 7.05
CA SER A 61 -9.35 7.73 7.51
C SER A 61 -8.15 6.89 7.10
N PHE A 62 -7.59 7.12 5.90
CA PHE A 62 -6.37 6.44 5.43
C PHE A 62 -5.06 7.03 5.97
N ALA A 63 -5.09 8.18 6.64
CA ALA A 63 -3.88 8.86 7.08
C ALA A 63 -2.91 7.97 7.90
N PRO A 64 -3.38 7.09 8.84
CA PRO A 64 -2.48 6.21 9.57
C PRO A 64 -1.77 5.20 8.67
N VAL A 65 -2.49 4.59 7.72
CA VAL A 65 -1.93 3.62 6.75
C VAL A 65 -0.87 4.28 5.89
N MET A 66 -1.18 5.45 5.32
CA MET A 66 -0.24 6.20 4.49
C MET A 66 0.98 6.65 5.28
N SER A 67 0.80 7.06 6.54
CA SER A 67 1.90 7.44 7.43
C SER A 67 2.83 6.27 7.71
N ALA A 68 2.30 5.06 7.97
CA ALA A 68 3.10 3.87 8.23
C ALA A 68 3.94 3.47 6.99
N ILE A 69 3.34 3.54 5.80
CA ILE A 69 4.05 3.26 4.54
C ILE A 69 5.15 4.31 4.30
N ASN A 70 4.83 5.60 4.48
CA ASN A 70 5.81 6.68 4.28
C ASN A 70 6.97 6.57 5.27
N GLN A 71 6.71 6.24 6.54
CA GLN A 71 7.75 6.03 7.53
C GLN A 71 8.66 4.84 7.14
N ALA A 72 8.08 3.74 6.65
CA ALA A 72 8.85 2.59 6.16
C ALA A 72 9.75 2.96 4.97
N ILE A 73 9.23 3.79 4.06
CA ILE A 73 9.98 4.30 2.90
C ILE A 73 11.12 5.21 3.35
N GLU A 74 10.84 6.17 4.24
CA GLU A 74 11.84 7.10 4.75
C GLU A 74 12.99 6.38 5.45
N ILE A 75 12.69 5.37 6.27
CA ILE A 75 13.71 4.53 6.91
C ILE A 75 14.57 3.81 5.85
N ALA A 76 13.96 3.20 4.84
CA ALA A 76 14.70 2.52 3.78
C ALA A 76 15.59 3.48 2.98
N GLU A 77 15.09 4.68 2.67
CA GLU A 77 15.88 5.72 2.00
C GLU A 77 17.07 6.18 2.85
N LEU A 78 16.89 6.33 4.16
CA LEU A 78 17.96 6.67 5.11
C LEU A 78 19.02 5.56 5.21
N GLU A 79 18.62 4.30 5.13
CA GLU A 79 19.52 3.14 5.16
C GLU A 79 20.20 2.89 3.80
N GLY A 80 19.76 3.58 2.73
CA GLY A 80 20.25 3.38 1.36
C GLY A 80 19.68 2.11 0.70
N ASP A 81 18.63 1.54 1.29
CA ASP A 81 17.96 0.34 0.83
C ASP A 81 16.92 0.64 -0.24
N ARG A 82 16.79 -0.26 -1.21
CA ARG A 82 15.76 -0.18 -2.26
C ARG A 82 14.43 -0.84 -1.86
N GLN A 83 14.36 -1.36 -0.64
CA GLN A 83 13.23 -2.13 -0.15
C GLN A 83 12.82 -1.57 1.22
N ALA A 84 11.55 -1.24 1.35
CA ALA A 84 10.97 -0.77 2.60
C ALA A 84 10.31 -1.92 3.35
N LYS A 85 10.28 -1.81 4.68
CA LYS A 85 9.69 -2.81 5.57
C LYS A 85 8.56 -2.18 6.38
N VAL A 86 7.40 -2.81 6.39
CA VAL A 86 6.26 -2.35 7.20
C VAL A 86 5.78 -3.44 8.15
N MET A 87 5.37 -3.02 9.34
CA MET A 87 4.83 -3.90 10.37
C MET A 87 3.44 -4.41 9.98
N THR A 88 3.28 -5.72 10.02
CA THR A 88 2.02 -6.44 9.80
C THR A 88 1.82 -7.41 10.96
N PRO A 89 1.28 -6.95 12.10
CA PRO A 89 1.24 -7.74 13.33
C PRO A 89 0.38 -9.00 13.23
N ASP A 90 -0.58 -9.04 12.30
CA ASP A 90 -1.50 -10.19 12.16
C ASP A 90 -0.97 -11.27 11.20
N LEU A 91 0.23 -11.08 10.64
CA LEU A 91 0.89 -12.07 9.77
C LEU A 91 2.03 -12.76 10.51
N GLU A 92 2.26 -14.05 10.23
CA GLU A 92 3.30 -14.86 10.90
C GLU A 92 4.70 -14.24 10.82
N ARG A 93 5.02 -13.56 9.71
CA ARG A 93 6.30 -12.89 9.51
C ARG A 93 6.47 -11.63 10.34
N GLY A 94 5.38 -11.02 10.84
CA GLY A 94 5.36 -9.77 11.59
C GLY A 94 5.72 -8.51 10.78
N GLU A 95 6.48 -8.67 9.69
CA GLU A 95 6.93 -7.61 8.79
C GLU A 95 6.80 -8.04 7.33
N GLN A 96 6.43 -7.10 6.46
CA GLN A 96 6.41 -7.29 5.01
C GLN A 96 7.38 -6.33 4.33
N ILE A 97 8.05 -6.84 3.29
CA ILE A 97 9.05 -6.13 2.52
C ILE A 97 8.47 -5.79 1.16
N PHE A 98 8.68 -4.57 0.67
CA PHE A 98 8.23 -4.16 -0.64
C PHE A 98 9.21 -3.17 -1.29
N GLN A 99 9.25 -3.17 -2.62
CA GLN A 99 9.84 -2.09 -3.40
C GLN A 99 8.78 -1.03 -3.66
N PHE A 100 9.15 0.24 -3.75
CA PHE A 100 8.18 1.32 -3.95
C PHE A 100 8.52 2.18 -5.17
N LYS A 101 7.47 2.73 -5.79
CA LYS A 101 7.59 3.75 -6.83
C LYS A 101 6.50 4.81 -6.63
N LEU A 102 6.93 6.03 -6.33
CA LEU A 102 6.05 7.19 -6.25
C LEU A 102 5.93 7.86 -7.62
N ARG A 103 4.72 8.20 -8.03
CA ARG A 103 4.43 9.01 -9.23
C ARG A 103 3.49 10.15 -8.85
N GLU A 104 3.91 11.38 -9.13
CA GLU A 104 3.09 12.58 -8.95
C GLU A 104 2.53 13.04 -10.30
N PHE A 105 1.24 13.33 -10.35
CA PHE A 105 0.54 13.72 -11.58
C PHE A 105 0.14 15.20 -11.61
N GLY A 106 0.58 15.98 -10.60
CA GLY A 106 0.13 17.36 -10.39
C GLY A 106 -1.24 17.44 -9.70
N HIS A 107 -1.63 18.66 -9.32
CA HIS A 107 -2.92 18.96 -8.67
C HIS A 107 -3.22 18.15 -7.38
N GLY A 108 -2.17 17.73 -6.65
CA GLY A 108 -2.31 16.96 -5.42
C GLY A 108 -2.78 15.52 -5.63
N ARG A 109 -2.65 14.97 -6.85
CA ARG A 109 -2.82 13.54 -7.13
C ARG A 109 -1.46 12.85 -7.17
N TYR A 110 -1.33 11.80 -6.37
CA TYR A 110 -0.16 10.92 -6.39
C TYR A 110 -0.57 9.46 -6.42
N GLN A 111 0.33 8.63 -6.92
CA GLN A 111 0.20 7.19 -6.94
C GLN A 111 1.46 6.58 -6.33
N LEU A 112 1.27 5.70 -5.37
CA LEU A 112 2.31 4.91 -4.76
C LEU A 112 2.09 3.44 -5.13
N ASP A 113 3.04 2.89 -5.88
CA ASP A 113 3.04 1.48 -6.31
C ASP A 113 4.02 0.70 -5.43
N LEU A 114 3.50 -0.24 -4.62
CA LEU A 114 4.29 -1.14 -3.79
C LEU A 114 4.38 -2.49 -4.49
N SER A 115 5.58 -2.91 -4.87
CA SER A 115 5.83 -4.21 -5.49
C SER A 115 6.23 -5.21 -4.40
N ILE A 116 5.50 -6.32 -4.32
CA ILE A 116 5.60 -7.34 -3.27
C ILE A 116 6.02 -8.69 -3.84
#